data_AF-A0A8T9Q8A9-F1
#
_entry.id   AF-A0A8T9Q8A9-F1
#
_cell.length_a   1.000
_cell.length_b   1.000
_cell.length_c   1.000
_cell.angle_alpha   90.00
_cell.angle_beta   90.00
_cell.angle_gamma   90.00
#
_symmetry.space_group_name_H-M   'P 1'
#
loop_
_entity.id
_entity.type
_entity.pdbx_description
1 polymer ?
#
loop_
_entity_poly.entity_id
_entity_poly.type
_entity_poly.pdbx_seq_one_letter_code
_entity_poly.pdbx_strand_id
1 'polypeptide(L)'
;MSNGPELGGLRYVQDKDAGLAAYSLNAPGFSSLVLGDSVELRGTLKNYNGLLEMDPISSVKVLAKNRRLIMAEVPAAELTKVFAEAYEGRLVKIKGVNSITTLGGSPLAAMNGNSNYLINGQKGAPIRINQASSGETGLVGKAVPASDFDLVGVVSQFAPSGTGGYQILPRLYTDLVLGAACPT
;
A
#
# COMPACT_ATOMS: atom_id res chain seq x y z
N MET A 1 6.91 -3.73 10.08
CA MET A 1 6.13 -2.59 9.58
C MET A 1 6.44 -2.38 8.11
N SER A 2 5.41 -2.48 7.29
CA SER A 2 5.48 -2.33 5.83
C SER A 2 5.19 -0.91 5.35
N ASN A 3 4.80 -0.01 6.25
CA ASN A 3 4.59 1.41 5.98
C ASN A 3 4.81 2.25 7.26
N GLY A 4 4.86 3.56 7.10
CA GLY A 4 4.84 4.57 8.15
C GLY A 4 3.57 5.45 8.11
N PRO A 5 3.67 6.72 8.58
CA PRO A 5 2.55 7.67 8.68
C PRO A 5 1.87 8.04 7.36
N GLU A 6 2.48 7.75 6.22
CA GLU A 6 1.97 8.07 4.89
C GLU A 6 0.65 7.37 4.51
N LEU A 7 0.18 6.42 5.33
CA LEU A 7 -1.16 5.83 5.24
C LEU A 7 -2.13 6.30 6.36
N GLY A 8 -1.78 7.36 7.09
CA GLY A 8 -2.59 7.93 8.16
C GLY A 8 -2.55 7.09 9.44
N GLY A 9 -3.72 6.79 10.00
CA GLY A 9 -3.87 5.94 11.19
C GLY A 9 -3.68 4.44 10.94
N LEU A 10 -3.39 4.04 9.69
CA LEU A 10 -3.23 2.65 9.29
C LEU A 10 -1.74 2.25 9.26
N ARG A 11 -1.42 1.09 9.81
CA ARG A 11 -0.13 0.41 9.67
C ARG A 11 -0.36 -1.03 9.21
N TYR A 12 0.60 -1.58 8.51
CA TYR A 12 0.66 -2.98 8.14
C TYR A 12 1.88 -3.61 8.78
N VAL A 13 1.65 -4.68 9.52
CA VAL A 13 2.69 -5.59 9.99
C VAL A 13 2.67 -6.82 9.09
N GLN A 14 3.83 -7.33 8.74
CA GLN A 14 3.93 -8.56 7.94
C GLN A 14 5.08 -9.41 8.46
N ASP A 15 4.96 -10.71 8.27
CA ASP A 15 6.02 -11.68 8.46
C ASP A 15 6.32 -12.40 7.13
N LYS A 16 6.87 -13.62 7.19
CA LYS A 16 7.19 -14.42 6.01
C LYS A 16 5.95 -14.94 5.27
N ASP A 17 4.82 -15.09 5.97
CA ASP A 17 3.63 -15.79 5.47
C ASP A 17 2.53 -14.81 5.11
N ALA A 18 2.25 -13.83 5.97
CA ALA A 18 1.07 -12.98 5.85
C ALA A 18 1.32 -11.52 6.28
N GLY A 19 0.35 -10.67 5.95
CA GLY A 19 0.24 -9.31 6.45
C GLY A 19 -1.00 -9.14 7.32
N LEU A 20 -0.99 -8.14 8.19
CA LEU A 20 -2.11 -7.77 9.03
C LEU A 20 -2.18 -6.25 9.14
N ALA A 21 -3.37 -5.71 8.92
CA ALA A 21 -3.64 -4.30 9.19
C ALA A 21 -3.75 -4.05 10.69
N ALA A 22 -3.27 -2.89 11.12
CA ALA A 22 -3.44 -2.36 12.45
C ALA A 22 -3.87 -0.91 12.33
N TYR A 23 -4.93 -0.52 13.04
CA TYR A 23 -5.45 0.83 12.98
C TYR A 23 -5.44 1.46 14.37
N SER A 24 -4.91 2.68 14.47
CA SER A 24 -5.08 3.49 15.66
C SER A 24 -4.77 4.96 15.40
N LEU A 25 -5.55 5.83 16.04
CA LEU A 25 -5.25 7.26 16.12
C LEU A 25 -4.62 7.66 17.47
N ASN A 26 -4.78 6.83 18.50
CA ASN A 26 -4.57 7.24 19.89
C ASN A 26 -3.65 6.30 20.68
N ALA A 27 -3.30 5.12 20.14
CA ALA A 27 -2.45 4.17 20.85
C ALA A 27 -1.02 4.75 21.07
N PRO A 28 -0.53 4.79 22.31
CA PRO A 28 0.81 5.31 22.60
C PRO A 28 1.89 4.58 21.79
N GLY A 29 2.77 5.35 21.15
CA GLY A 29 3.87 4.83 20.33
C GLY A 29 3.46 4.26 18.97
N PHE A 30 2.17 4.21 18.62
CA PHE A 30 1.72 3.69 17.32
C PHE A 30 2.00 4.68 16.17
N SER A 31 1.78 5.97 16.41
CA SER A 31 1.98 7.02 15.40
C SER A 31 3.45 7.17 14.97
N SER A 32 4.41 6.81 15.84
CA SER A 32 5.84 6.88 15.57
C SER A 32 6.40 5.65 14.84
N LEU A 33 5.57 4.64 14.57
CA LEU A 33 5.97 3.47 13.81
C LEU A 33 6.22 3.84 12.35
N VAL A 34 7.38 3.40 11.86
CA VAL A 34 7.85 3.67 10.50
C VAL A 34 8.20 2.39 9.76
N LEU A 35 8.40 2.53 8.46
CA LEU A 35 8.86 1.48 7.58
C LEU A 35 10.11 0.76 8.14
N GLY A 36 10.10 -0.57 8.13
CA GLY A 36 11.24 -1.39 8.59
C GLY A 36 11.29 -1.62 10.10
N ASP A 37 10.37 -1.05 10.89
CA ASP A 37 10.24 -1.42 12.30
C ASP A 37 9.81 -2.88 12.46
N SER A 38 10.54 -3.65 13.24
CA SER A 38 10.08 -4.93 13.79
C SER A 38 9.39 -4.64 15.12
N VAL A 39 8.18 -5.15 15.29
CA VAL A 39 7.33 -4.80 16.43
C VAL A 39 6.64 -6.02 17.02
N GLU A 40 6.23 -5.89 18.26
CA GLU A 40 5.15 -6.66 18.87
C GLU A 40 3.96 -5.71 19.05
N LEU A 41 2.80 -6.10 18.53
CA LEU A 41 1.52 -5.42 18.74
C LEU A 41 0.59 -6.36 19.50
N ARG A 42 -0.20 -5.79 20.41
CA ARG A 42 -1.31 -6.51 21.07
C ARG A 42 -2.57 -5.70 20.91
N GLY A 43 -3.70 -6.37 20.75
CA GLY A 43 -4.99 -5.74 20.52
C GLY A 43 -6.05 -6.77 20.15
N THR A 44 -7.20 -6.27 19.71
CA THR A 44 -8.34 -7.08 19.27
C THR A 44 -8.47 -7.03 17.75
N LEU A 45 -8.79 -8.17 17.13
CA LEU A 45 -9.10 -8.23 15.71
C LEU A 45 -10.57 -7.91 15.45
N LYS A 46 -10.82 -7.19 14.37
CA LYS A 46 -12.15 -6.97 13.80
C LYS A 46 -12.07 -6.94 12.28
N ASN A 47 -13.22 -7.13 11.62
CA ASN A 47 -13.36 -6.85 10.19
C ASN A 47 -13.95 -5.46 10.00
N TYR A 48 -13.25 -4.59 9.27
CA TYR A 48 -13.71 -3.25 8.94
C TYR A 48 -13.85 -3.10 7.43
N ASN A 49 -15.09 -3.13 6.94
CA ASN A 49 -15.38 -3.09 5.50
C ASN A 49 -14.56 -4.13 4.70
N GLY A 50 -14.55 -5.37 5.19
CA GLY A 50 -13.78 -6.47 4.58
C GLY A 50 -12.39 -6.64 5.18
N LEU A 51 -11.66 -5.55 5.46
CA LEU A 51 -10.29 -5.64 5.93
C LEU A 51 -10.20 -6.23 7.35
N LEU A 52 -9.44 -7.31 7.52
CA LEU A 52 -9.10 -7.81 8.84
C LEU A 52 -8.04 -6.90 9.48
N GLU A 53 -8.41 -6.22 10.55
CA GLU A 53 -7.53 -5.26 11.23
C GLU A 53 -7.51 -5.42 12.76
N MET A 54 -6.37 -5.07 13.36
CA MET A 54 -6.24 -4.93 14.80
C MET A 54 -6.67 -3.53 15.24
N ASP A 55 -7.78 -3.43 15.97
CA ASP A 55 -8.32 -2.22 16.59
C ASP A 55 -9.38 -2.59 17.66
N PRO A 56 -9.22 -2.21 18.94
CA PRO A 56 -8.16 -1.36 19.49
C PRO A 56 -6.82 -2.08 19.69
N ILE A 57 -5.76 -1.29 19.63
CA ILE A 57 -4.39 -1.70 19.99
C ILE A 57 -4.16 -1.40 21.47
N SER A 58 -3.83 -2.44 22.25
CA SER A 58 -3.59 -2.35 23.69
C SER A 58 -2.13 -2.12 24.05
N SER A 59 -1.18 -2.54 23.20
CA SER A 59 0.24 -2.25 23.41
C SER A 59 1.05 -2.23 22.12
N VAL A 60 2.06 -1.37 22.07
CA VAL A 60 3.06 -1.28 20.99
C VAL A 60 4.45 -1.43 21.60
N LYS A 61 5.26 -2.34 21.06
CA LYS A 61 6.67 -2.47 21.41
C LYS A 61 7.52 -2.59 20.15
N VAL A 62 8.50 -1.71 19.99
CA VAL A 62 9.50 -1.84 18.92
C VAL A 62 10.60 -2.79 19.37
N LEU A 63 10.84 -3.82 18.57
CA LEU A 63 11.83 -4.87 18.82
C LEU A 63 13.15 -4.60 18.09
N ALA A 64 13.07 -4.04 16.88
CA ALA A 64 14.22 -3.64 16.08
C ALA A 64 13.81 -2.59 15.03
N LYS A 65 14.79 -1.90 14.48
CA LYS A 65 14.63 -0.89 13.41
C LYS A 65 15.27 -1.38 12.12
N ASN A 66 14.95 -0.73 11.00
CA ASN A 66 15.63 -0.90 9.71
C ASN A 66 15.68 -2.34 9.19
N ARG A 67 14.65 -3.15 9.46
CA ARG A 67 14.54 -4.49 8.87
C ARG A 67 14.24 -4.38 7.38
N ARG A 68 14.94 -5.20 6.59
CA ARG A 68 14.61 -5.40 5.17
C ARG A 68 13.23 -6.02 5.07
N LEU A 69 12.41 -5.46 4.20
CA LEU A 69 11.09 -6.01 3.89
C LEU A 69 11.20 -7.02 2.74
N ILE A 70 10.45 -8.09 2.88
CA ILE A 70 10.22 -9.06 1.81
C ILE A 70 8.93 -8.64 1.12
N MET A 71 8.97 -8.57 -0.21
CA MET A 71 7.84 -8.21 -1.05
C MET A 71 7.59 -9.32 -2.06
N ALA A 72 6.33 -9.61 -2.33
CA ALA A 72 5.98 -10.53 -3.41
C ALA A 72 6.13 -9.79 -4.74
N GLU A 73 7.03 -10.26 -5.60
CA GLU A 73 7.23 -9.69 -6.92
C GLU A 73 6.28 -10.35 -7.93
N VAL A 74 5.54 -9.52 -8.67
CA VAL A 74 4.56 -9.99 -9.67
C VAL A 74 4.72 -9.15 -10.93
N PRO A 75 4.81 -9.74 -12.14
CA PRO A 75 4.83 -8.95 -13.37
C PRO A 75 3.48 -8.26 -13.60
N ALA A 76 3.47 -7.08 -14.23
CA ALA A 76 2.23 -6.34 -14.50
C ALA A 76 1.21 -7.13 -15.34
N ALA A 77 1.66 -8.08 -16.16
CA ALA A 77 0.78 -9.00 -16.89
C ALA A 77 -0.06 -9.91 -15.98
N GLU A 78 0.41 -10.15 -14.75
CA GLU A 78 -0.27 -10.98 -13.74
C GLU A 78 -0.82 -10.16 -12.57
N LEU A 79 -0.88 -8.83 -12.73
CA LEU A 79 -1.23 -7.89 -11.68
C LEU A 79 -2.55 -8.25 -10.96
N THR A 80 -3.58 -8.68 -11.70
CA THR A 80 -4.88 -9.01 -11.10
C THR A 80 -4.82 -10.16 -10.09
N LYS A 81 -3.78 -11.01 -10.10
CA LYS A 81 -3.62 -12.12 -9.15
C LYS A 81 -3.36 -11.64 -7.72
N VAL A 82 -2.83 -10.43 -7.52
CA VAL A 82 -2.56 -9.90 -6.17
C VAL A 82 -3.80 -9.34 -5.49
N PHE A 83 -4.91 -9.18 -6.21
CA PHE A 83 -6.18 -8.68 -5.69
C PHE A 83 -7.01 -9.83 -5.12
N ALA A 84 -6.44 -10.50 -4.12
CA ALA A 84 -7.00 -11.68 -3.49
C ALA A 84 -6.64 -11.73 -2.00
N GLU A 85 -7.44 -12.46 -1.23
CA GLU A 85 -7.29 -12.63 0.22
C GLU A 85 -5.88 -13.07 0.65
N ALA A 86 -5.25 -13.95 -0.14
CA ALA A 86 -3.89 -14.44 0.13
C ALA A 86 -2.81 -13.34 0.14
N TYR A 87 -3.13 -12.16 -0.40
CA TYR A 87 -2.26 -10.99 -0.43
C TYR A 87 -2.69 -9.90 0.53
N GLU A 88 -3.85 -9.99 1.19
CA GLU A 88 -4.32 -8.94 2.11
C GLU A 88 -3.26 -8.61 3.17
N GLY A 89 -2.97 -7.31 3.31
CA GLY A 89 -1.97 -6.76 4.22
C GLY A 89 -0.51 -6.93 3.78
N ARG A 90 -0.23 -7.62 2.67
CA ARG A 90 1.13 -7.91 2.21
C ARG A 90 1.68 -6.83 1.29
N LEU A 91 2.99 -6.59 1.41
CA LEU A 91 3.72 -5.74 0.48
C LEU A 91 3.99 -6.48 -0.84
N VAL A 92 3.59 -5.88 -1.95
CA VAL A 92 3.82 -6.38 -3.31
C VAL A 92 4.66 -5.40 -4.12
N LYS A 93 5.40 -5.94 -5.09
CA LYS A 93 6.10 -5.17 -6.12
C LYS A 93 5.63 -5.63 -7.50
N ILE A 94 4.95 -4.75 -8.21
CA ILE A 94 4.45 -4.98 -9.56
C ILE A 94 5.50 -4.51 -10.55
N LYS A 95 6.01 -5.41 -11.38
CA LYS A 95 7.10 -5.10 -12.32
C LYS A 95 6.59 -4.70 -13.69
N GLY A 96 7.12 -3.61 -14.25
CA GLY A 96 6.76 -3.15 -15.60
C GLY A 96 5.36 -2.53 -15.70
N VAL A 97 5.00 -1.68 -14.73
CA VAL A 97 3.84 -0.79 -14.84
C VAL A 97 4.18 0.33 -15.83
N ASN A 98 3.25 0.66 -16.73
CA ASN A 98 3.48 1.69 -17.76
C ASN A 98 2.60 2.93 -17.58
N SER A 99 1.51 2.83 -16.81
CA SER A 99 0.59 3.96 -16.63
C SER A 99 -0.30 3.80 -15.41
N ILE A 100 -0.79 4.93 -14.89
CA ILE A 100 -1.93 5.01 -13.96
C ILE A 100 -2.98 5.90 -14.63
N THR A 101 -4.23 5.45 -14.69
CA THR A 101 -5.32 6.17 -15.35
C THR A 101 -6.47 6.47 -14.39
N THR A 102 -7.34 7.41 -14.76
CA THR A 102 -8.64 7.54 -14.10
C THR A 102 -9.44 6.24 -14.22
N LEU A 103 -10.49 6.10 -13.39
CA LEU A 103 -11.42 4.97 -13.49
C LEU A 103 -12.13 4.91 -14.86
N GLY A 104 -12.23 6.04 -15.56
CA GLY A 104 -12.73 6.13 -16.94
C GLY A 104 -11.69 5.82 -18.02
N GLY A 105 -10.43 5.52 -17.64
CA GLY A 105 -9.36 5.17 -18.57
C GLY A 105 -8.57 6.36 -19.13
N SER A 106 -8.82 7.59 -18.67
CA SER A 106 -8.07 8.77 -19.12
C SER A 106 -6.70 8.85 -18.46
N PRO A 107 -5.66 9.36 -19.14
CA PRO A 107 -4.35 9.63 -18.53
C PRO A 107 -4.46 10.54 -17.30
N LEU A 108 -3.62 10.31 -16.30
CA LEU A 108 -3.61 11.07 -15.05
C LEU A 108 -2.44 12.05 -15.02
N ALA A 109 -2.73 13.36 -14.98
CA ALA A 109 -1.71 14.40 -14.91
C ALA A 109 -1.04 14.49 -13.51
N ALA A 110 -1.83 14.31 -12.45
CA ALA A 110 -1.36 14.30 -11.07
C ALA A 110 -2.25 13.41 -10.20
N MET A 111 -1.65 12.78 -9.19
CA MET A 111 -2.35 11.95 -8.22
C MET A 111 -3.03 12.80 -7.14
N ASN A 112 -4.32 12.61 -6.94
CA ASN A 112 -5.07 13.26 -5.88
C ASN A 112 -5.14 12.38 -4.63
N GLY A 113 -5.05 13.01 -3.47
CA GLY A 113 -5.34 12.33 -2.21
C GLY A 113 -6.78 11.86 -2.15
N ASN A 114 -7.02 10.84 -1.35
CA ASN A 114 -8.31 10.21 -1.20
C ASN A 114 -8.98 9.69 -2.48
N SER A 115 -8.19 9.40 -3.52
CA SER A 115 -8.69 8.99 -4.83
C SER A 115 -8.29 7.56 -5.21
N ASN A 116 -9.09 6.97 -6.12
CA ASN A 116 -8.88 5.66 -6.74
C ASN A 116 -8.58 5.81 -8.23
N TYR A 117 -7.67 4.98 -8.72
CA TYR A 117 -7.21 4.94 -10.11
C TYR A 117 -7.05 3.49 -10.58
N LEU A 118 -6.71 3.29 -11.85
CA LEU A 118 -6.41 1.97 -12.41
C LEU A 118 -4.94 1.89 -12.81
N ILE A 119 -4.29 0.79 -12.45
CA ILE A 119 -2.94 0.47 -12.91
C ILE A 119 -3.04 -0.07 -14.34
N ASN A 120 -2.26 0.47 -15.27
CA ASN A 120 -2.28 0.14 -16.69
C ASN A 120 -3.68 0.19 -17.34
N GLY A 121 -4.59 1.03 -16.81
CA GLY A 121 -5.99 1.08 -17.24
C GLY A 121 -6.81 -0.20 -17.00
N GLN A 122 -6.27 -1.17 -16.24
CA GLN A 122 -6.92 -2.46 -16.01
C GLN A 122 -8.01 -2.32 -14.94
N LYS A 123 -9.28 -2.55 -15.30
CA LYS A 123 -10.44 -2.42 -14.39
C LYS A 123 -10.33 -3.25 -13.10
N GLY A 124 -9.62 -4.38 -13.13
CA GLY A 124 -9.40 -5.25 -11.98
C GLY A 124 -8.14 -4.93 -11.16
N ALA A 125 -7.45 -3.83 -11.46
CA ALA A 125 -6.21 -3.44 -10.79
C ALA A 125 -6.29 -2.04 -10.17
N PRO A 126 -7.16 -1.82 -9.17
CA PRO A 126 -7.29 -0.53 -8.52
C PRO A 126 -6.06 -0.18 -7.67
N ILE A 127 -5.69 1.09 -7.72
CA ILE A 127 -4.69 1.72 -6.86
C ILE A 127 -5.32 2.89 -6.12
N ARG A 128 -4.99 3.06 -4.84
CA ARG A 128 -5.61 4.05 -3.97
C ARG A 128 -4.55 4.94 -3.33
N ILE A 129 -4.67 6.24 -3.58
CA ILE A 129 -3.70 7.25 -3.10
C ILE A 129 -4.17 7.87 -1.79
N ASN A 130 -3.56 7.47 -0.67
CA ASN A 130 -3.94 7.99 0.64
C ASN A 130 -3.64 9.48 0.76
N GLN A 131 -4.54 10.26 1.36
CA GLN A 131 -4.32 11.69 1.60
C GLN A 131 -3.08 11.96 2.49
N ALA A 132 -2.76 11.06 3.41
CA ALA A 132 -1.61 11.18 4.27
C ALA A 132 -0.27 11.05 3.52
N SER A 133 -0.26 10.49 2.31
CA SER A 133 0.90 10.48 1.42
C SER A 133 1.05 11.83 0.73
N SER A 134 1.21 12.90 1.51
CA SER A 134 1.37 14.28 1.04
C SER A 134 2.75 14.82 1.39
N GLY A 135 3.07 16.03 0.90
CA GLY A 135 4.36 16.67 1.13
C GLY A 135 5.43 16.23 0.15
N GLU A 136 6.68 16.57 0.46
CA GLU A 136 7.80 16.46 -0.48
C GLU A 136 8.04 15.04 -1.01
N THR A 137 7.86 14.03 -0.15
CA THR A 137 8.07 12.61 -0.50
C THR A 137 6.79 11.85 -0.80
N GLY A 138 5.62 12.47 -0.57
CA GLY A 138 4.31 11.87 -0.75
C GLY A 138 3.89 11.74 -2.22
N LEU A 139 2.78 11.06 -2.47
CA LEU A 139 2.21 10.86 -3.80
C LEU A 139 1.27 12.00 -4.23
N VAL A 140 0.59 12.62 -3.27
CA VAL A 140 -0.44 13.64 -3.54
C VAL A 140 0.17 14.86 -4.24
N GLY A 141 -0.43 15.24 -5.37
CA GLY A 141 -0.01 16.35 -6.22
C GLY A 141 1.12 15.99 -7.20
N LYS A 142 1.71 14.80 -7.13
CA LYS A 142 2.80 14.40 -8.04
C LYS A 142 2.25 13.75 -9.31
N ALA A 143 2.95 13.99 -10.41
CA ALA A 143 2.65 13.38 -11.70
C ALA A 143 2.93 11.88 -11.67
N VAL A 144 2.26 11.12 -12.54
CA VAL A 144 2.63 9.72 -12.79
C VAL A 144 3.89 9.71 -13.67
N PRO A 145 4.86 8.81 -13.45
CA PRO A 145 5.99 8.68 -14.33
C PRO A 145 5.58 8.43 -15.79
N ALA A 146 6.28 9.08 -16.72
CA ALA A 146 5.99 8.96 -18.15
C ALA A 146 6.61 7.71 -18.80
N SER A 147 7.64 7.14 -18.17
CA SER A 147 8.27 5.89 -18.56
C SER A 147 7.81 4.74 -17.67
N ASP A 148 8.04 3.51 -18.11
CA ASP A 148 7.80 2.32 -17.31
C ASP A 148 8.49 2.38 -15.93
N PHE A 149 7.81 1.85 -14.92
CA PHE A 149 8.25 1.80 -13.53
C PHE A 149 7.77 0.53 -12.86
N ASP A 150 8.43 0.12 -11.79
CA ASP A 150 7.88 -0.87 -10.87
C ASP A 150 7.06 -0.16 -9.80
N LEU A 151 5.89 -0.71 -9.44
CA LEU A 151 5.03 -0.17 -8.40
C LEU A 151 5.13 -1.02 -7.13
N VAL A 152 5.45 -0.39 -6.01
CA VAL A 152 5.41 -1.01 -4.68
C VAL A 152 4.17 -0.54 -3.92
N GLY A 153 3.52 -1.44 -3.18
CA GLY A 153 2.41 -1.06 -2.33
C GLY A 153 1.89 -2.21 -1.50
N VAL A 154 1.05 -1.88 -0.52
CA VAL A 154 0.40 -2.89 0.32
C VAL A 154 -0.97 -3.22 -0.27
N VAL A 155 -1.29 -4.51 -0.40
CA VAL A 155 -2.63 -4.93 -0.80
C VAL A 155 -3.57 -4.77 0.39
N SER A 156 -4.64 -4.00 0.20
CA SER A 156 -5.67 -3.71 1.20
C SER A 156 -7.04 -4.10 0.64
N GLN A 157 -8.05 -4.09 1.49
CA GLN A 157 -9.44 -4.32 1.11
C GLN A 157 -10.33 -3.18 1.60
N PHE A 158 -11.30 -2.81 0.77
CA PHE A 158 -12.43 -1.98 1.18
C PHE A 158 -13.69 -2.45 0.43
N ALA A 159 -14.39 -3.40 1.03
CA ALA A 159 -15.63 -3.96 0.55
C ALA A 159 -16.59 -4.16 1.75
N PRO A 160 -17.58 -3.28 1.94
CA PRO A 160 -18.60 -3.48 2.99
C PRO A 160 -19.33 -4.82 2.92
N SER A 161 -19.40 -5.43 1.73
CA SER A 161 -19.94 -6.79 1.51
C SER A 161 -19.03 -7.92 2.02
N GLY A 162 -17.77 -7.62 2.37
CA GLY A 162 -16.78 -8.60 2.80
C GLY A 162 -16.15 -9.42 1.68
N THR A 163 -16.38 -9.08 0.41
CA THR A 163 -15.82 -9.83 -0.73
C THR A 163 -15.39 -8.89 -1.84
N GLY A 164 -14.20 -9.12 -2.40
CA GLY A 164 -13.62 -8.26 -3.43
C GLY A 164 -13.13 -6.92 -2.86
N GLY A 165 -13.13 -5.86 -3.67
CA GLY A 165 -12.73 -4.52 -3.23
C GLY A 165 -11.26 -4.40 -2.79
N TYR A 166 -10.40 -5.33 -3.22
CA TYR A 166 -8.97 -5.23 -3.00
C TYR A 166 -8.39 -4.05 -3.78
N GLN A 167 -7.35 -3.44 -3.23
CA GLN A 167 -6.67 -2.28 -3.80
C GLN A 167 -5.20 -2.26 -3.38
N ILE A 168 -4.32 -1.74 -4.24
CA ILE A 168 -2.93 -1.49 -3.86
C ILE A 168 -2.82 -0.08 -3.25
N LEU A 169 -2.21 -0.02 -2.06
CA LEU A 169 -1.87 1.20 -1.34
C LEU A 169 -0.37 1.49 -1.49
N PRO A 170 0.06 2.27 -2.49
CA PRO A 170 1.41 2.84 -2.48
C PRO A 170 1.57 3.80 -1.30
N ARG A 171 2.79 3.91 -0.80
CA ARG A 171 3.10 4.61 0.45
C ARG A 171 3.67 5.98 0.14
N LEU A 172 4.78 6.04 -0.60
CA LEU A 172 5.50 7.26 -0.96
C LEU A 172 5.76 7.30 -2.46
N TYR A 173 6.19 8.44 -2.99
CA TYR A 173 6.53 8.55 -4.42
C TYR A 173 7.68 7.61 -4.82
N THR A 174 8.57 7.28 -3.88
CA THR A 174 9.64 6.29 -4.07
C THR A 174 9.13 4.87 -4.29
N ASP A 175 7.84 4.60 -4.14
CA ASP A 175 7.23 3.33 -4.52
C ASP A 175 6.95 3.22 -6.03
N LEU A 176 7.06 4.30 -6.79
CA LEU A 176 7.05 4.28 -8.25
C LEU A 176 8.51 4.26 -8.72
N VAL A 177 9.08 3.06 -8.74
CA VAL A 177 10.51 2.82 -8.96
C VAL A 177 10.79 2.84 -10.45
N LEU A 178 11.34 3.94 -10.94
CA LEU A 178 11.80 4.03 -12.32
C LEU A 178 12.91 3.00 -12.58
N GLY A 179 12.77 2.23 -13.65
CA GLY A 179 13.90 1.44 -14.17
C GLY A 179 15.04 2.39 -14.50
N ALA A 180 16.28 2.02 -14.18
CA ALA A 180 17.44 2.74 -14.70
C ALA A 180 17.24 2.86 -16.22
N ALA A 181 17.24 4.09 -16.74
CA ALA A 181 17.03 4.35 -18.16
C ALA A 181 17.91 3.39 -18.96
N CYS A 182 17.31 2.58 -19.83
CA CYS A 182 18.08 1.84 -20.82
C CYS A 182 18.83 2.91 -21.63
N PRO A 183 20.18 2.94 -21.62
CA PRO A 183 20.90 3.81 -22.53
C PRO A 183 20.52 3.35 -23.95
N THR A 184 19.87 4.23 -24.70
CA THR A 184 19.64 4.05 -26.14
C THR A 184 20.96 3.95 -26.88
#